data_AF-A0A812S201-F1
#
_entry.id   AF-A0A812S201-F1
#
_cell.length_a   1.000
_cell.length_b   1.000
_cell.length_c   1.000
_cell.angle_alpha   90.00
_cell.angle_beta   90.00
_cell.angle_gamma   90.00
#
_symmetry.space_group_name_H-M   'P 1'
#
loop_
_entity.id
_entity.type
_entity.pdbx_description
1 polymer ?
#
loop_
_entity_poly.entity_id
_entity_poly.type
_entity_poly.pdbx_seq_one_letter_code
_entity_poly.pdbx_strand_id
1 'polypeptide(L)'
;MDWKAFTYKTPSELGEEPCVLALPDTVPEASGKHPRYVQDVNNQPTEGVKQVGWLSCNDNPLSTDEAITCDVAHVGGVRVPDSEGFCCGCGLGEVVSGQPTRSSADCGLFSMSDSAHCLNFDGLWYSVYEVDRPQIFYDITISILLPTEYKLGGNVTYRESSLFLSHHQPVATAEGGALRAELVGDLAAAVAPHRFESKYLVVPQRPTGHARVNPSAPLENAMLLDRSLFDLSGRTCDRIGVSFPAFRYQAAEVRPPCGSCLHSQLEDFHSEDEDRLASGQPTSYRVLGYCDGSMELAHQSGTSGTQVFLACPLAQRPGKTAFQPTP
;
A
#
# COMPACT_ATOMS: atom_id res chain seq x y z
N MET A 1 20.39 -23.95 -5.48
CA MET A 1 20.54 -25.41 -5.71
C MET A 1 22.03 -25.66 -5.98
N ASP A 2 22.57 -26.85 -5.74
CA ASP A 2 23.86 -27.22 -6.35
C ASP A 2 23.65 -27.43 -7.85
N TRP A 3 23.90 -26.39 -8.64
CA TRP A 3 24.04 -26.53 -10.08
C TRP A 3 25.42 -27.13 -10.35
N LYS A 4 25.48 -28.45 -10.56
CA LYS A 4 26.64 -29.06 -11.20
C LYS A 4 26.68 -28.57 -12.64
N ALA A 5 27.65 -27.71 -12.94
CA ALA A 5 27.96 -27.29 -14.30
C ALA A 5 28.09 -28.50 -15.22
N PHE A 6 27.31 -28.55 -16.29
CA PHE A 6 27.48 -29.52 -17.35
C PHE A 6 28.70 -29.12 -18.17
N THR A 7 29.73 -29.97 -18.15
CA THR A 7 30.88 -29.85 -19.04
C THR A 7 30.48 -30.41 -20.40
N TYR A 8 30.37 -29.57 -21.43
CA TYR A 8 30.26 -30.06 -22.81
C TYR A 8 31.68 -30.46 -23.26
N LYS A 9 31.91 -31.76 -23.44
CA LYS A 9 33.15 -32.28 -24.04
C LYS A 9 32.86 -32.72 -25.47
N THR A 10 33.51 -32.08 -26.43
CA THR A 10 33.79 -32.66 -27.75
C THR A 10 35.30 -32.60 -27.99
N PRO A 11 36.00 -33.73 -28.23
CA PRO A 11 37.43 -33.71 -28.49
C PRO A 11 37.77 -33.58 -30.00
N SER A 12 38.98 -33.04 -30.24
CA SER A 12 39.78 -32.91 -31.48
C SER A 12 39.22 -31.95 -32.52
N GLU A 13 39.85 -30.80 -32.81
CA GLU A 13 41.22 -30.62 -33.29
C GLU A 13 41.87 -29.32 -32.75
N LEU A 14 43.20 -29.32 -32.53
CA LEU A 14 44.04 -28.18 -32.10
C LEU A 14 43.75 -27.60 -30.71
N GLY A 15 44.39 -28.12 -29.65
CA GLY A 15 44.81 -27.33 -28.47
C GLY A 15 43.83 -26.36 -27.77
N GLU A 16 42.51 -26.51 -27.94
CA GLU A 16 41.51 -25.60 -27.37
C GLU A 16 41.10 -26.03 -25.96
N GLU A 17 41.34 -25.16 -24.98
CA GLU A 17 40.77 -25.28 -23.64
C GLU A 17 39.30 -24.82 -23.66
N PRO A 18 38.40 -25.47 -22.89
CA PRO A 18 36.97 -25.17 -22.93
C PRO A 18 36.66 -23.78 -22.36
N CYS A 19 35.74 -23.06 -23.01
CA CYS A 19 35.10 -21.89 -22.42
C CYS A 19 34.34 -22.28 -21.15
N VAL A 20 34.56 -21.54 -20.06
CA VAL A 20 33.88 -21.78 -18.78
C VAL A 20 32.72 -20.80 -18.64
N LEU A 21 31.52 -21.37 -18.46
CA LEU A 21 30.27 -20.63 -18.25
C LEU A 21 29.86 -20.76 -16.77
N ALA A 22 29.65 -19.63 -16.10
CA ALA A 22 29.08 -19.59 -14.76
C ALA A 22 27.76 -18.80 -14.79
N LEU A 23 26.70 -19.43 -14.26
CA LEU A 23 25.42 -18.76 -13.99
C LEU A 23 25.42 -18.39 -12.49
N PRO A 24 25.34 -17.11 -12.13
CA PRO A 24 25.05 -16.69 -10.77
C PRO A 24 23.63 -17.12 -10.41
N ASP A 25 23.48 -17.58 -9.16
CA ASP A 25 22.17 -17.75 -8.55
C ASP A 25 21.57 -16.34 -8.35
N THR A 26 20.57 -15.98 -9.16
CA THR A 26 19.71 -14.82 -8.88
C THR A 26 18.43 -15.28 -8.20
N VAL A 27 18.04 -14.59 -7.13
CA VAL A 27 16.79 -14.87 -6.41
C VAL A 27 15.68 -14.16 -7.17
N PRO A 28 14.68 -14.88 -7.70
CA PRO A 28 13.57 -14.23 -8.39
C PRO A 28 12.70 -13.46 -7.40
N GLU A 29 12.22 -12.30 -7.83
CA GLU A 29 11.29 -11.46 -7.08
C GLU A 29 9.96 -11.38 -7.82
N ALA A 30 8.86 -11.34 -7.06
CA ALA A 30 7.57 -10.95 -7.61
C ALA A 30 7.34 -9.48 -7.25
N SER A 31 7.05 -8.64 -8.23
CA SER A 31 6.61 -7.27 -7.98
C SER A 31 5.34 -6.92 -8.76
N GLY A 32 4.65 -5.85 -8.37
CA GLY A 32 3.59 -5.26 -9.18
C GLY A 32 4.16 -4.32 -10.23
N LYS A 33 3.29 -3.76 -11.09
CA LYS A 33 3.58 -2.49 -11.80
C LYS A 33 3.52 -1.30 -10.83
N HIS A 34 3.95 -0.12 -11.29
CA HIS A 34 4.04 1.10 -10.48
C HIS A 34 2.71 1.36 -9.73
N PRO A 35 2.73 1.47 -8.38
CA PRO A 35 1.51 1.74 -7.64
C PRO A 35 0.87 3.04 -8.16
N ARG A 36 -0.34 2.92 -8.71
CA ARG A 36 -0.99 4.05 -9.37
C ARG A 36 -1.74 4.87 -8.33
N TYR A 37 -1.32 6.11 -8.15
CA TYR A 37 -2.01 7.04 -7.25
C TYR A 37 -3.48 7.18 -7.63
N VAL A 38 -4.35 7.16 -6.61
CA VAL A 38 -5.78 7.33 -6.75
C VAL A 38 -6.22 8.66 -6.16
N GLN A 39 -6.12 8.80 -4.83
CA GLN A 39 -6.42 10.03 -4.09
C GLN A 39 -5.87 9.95 -2.66
N ASP A 40 -5.99 11.05 -1.91
CA ASP A 40 -5.73 11.08 -0.48
C ASP A 40 -7.01 10.80 0.32
N VAL A 41 -6.87 10.13 1.46
CA VAL A 41 -7.95 9.87 2.42
C VAL A 41 -7.48 10.21 3.84
N ASN A 42 -8.43 10.62 4.68
CA ASN A 42 -8.12 10.98 6.06
C ASN A 42 -7.92 9.74 6.94
N ASN A 43 -7.05 9.86 7.94
CA ASN A 43 -6.78 8.77 8.89
C ASN A 43 -8.02 8.42 9.74
N GLN A 44 -8.64 9.42 10.34
CA GLN A 44 -9.79 9.26 11.24
C GLN A 44 -10.68 10.51 11.20
N PRO A 45 -11.69 10.55 10.31
CA PRO A 45 -12.74 11.55 10.42
C PRO A 45 -13.46 11.42 11.78
N THR A 46 -13.82 12.56 12.37
CA THR A 46 -14.47 12.62 13.69
C THR A 46 -15.65 13.57 13.68
N GLU A 47 -16.60 13.33 14.57
CA GLU A 47 -17.76 14.19 14.76
C GLU A 47 -17.51 15.17 15.91
N GLY A 48 -17.49 16.46 15.60
CA GLY A 48 -17.56 17.53 16.58
C GLY A 48 -19.01 17.90 16.87
N VAL A 49 -19.39 17.99 18.15
CA VAL A 49 -20.75 18.39 18.56
C VAL A 49 -20.70 19.77 19.17
N LYS A 50 -21.44 20.73 18.60
CA LYS A 50 -21.61 22.08 19.15
C LYS A 50 -23.02 22.20 19.73
N GLN A 51 -23.13 22.41 21.05
CA GLN A 51 -24.42 22.70 21.69
C GLN A 51 -24.75 24.18 21.51
N VAL A 52 -25.97 24.48 21.04
CA VAL A 52 -26.44 25.84 20.79
C VAL A 52 -27.82 26.06 21.40
N GLY A 53 -28.18 27.35 21.58
CA GLY A 53 -29.49 27.72 22.09
C GLY A 53 -30.63 27.21 21.20
N TRP A 54 -31.82 27.10 21.78
CA TRP A 54 -33.03 26.73 21.04
C TRP A 54 -33.24 27.59 19.79
N LEU A 55 -33.47 26.96 18.64
CA LEU A 55 -33.67 27.59 17.32
C LEU A 55 -32.46 28.37 16.82
N SER A 56 -31.27 28.15 17.41
CA SER A 56 -30.04 28.86 17.03
C SER A 56 -29.11 28.01 16.17
N CYS A 57 -29.45 26.74 15.92
CA CYS A 57 -28.69 25.89 15.02
C CYS A 57 -29.01 26.20 13.56
N ASN A 58 -27.98 26.38 12.74
CA ASN A 58 -28.10 26.64 11.32
C ASN A 58 -27.17 25.75 10.50
N ASP A 59 -27.78 24.89 9.70
CA ASP A 59 -27.16 23.98 8.75
C ASP A 59 -27.73 24.17 7.32
N ASN A 60 -28.30 25.34 7.03
CA ASN A 60 -28.87 25.66 5.73
C ASN A 60 -27.77 26.01 4.72
N PRO A 61 -27.57 25.22 3.63
CA PRO A 61 -26.47 25.37 2.68
C PRO A 61 -26.46 26.71 1.93
N LEU A 62 -27.56 27.48 1.97
CA LEU A 62 -27.69 28.78 1.33
C LEU A 62 -27.29 29.96 2.23
N SER A 63 -26.96 29.70 3.50
CA SER A 63 -26.52 30.73 4.45
C SER A 63 -25.07 31.13 4.19
N THR A 64 -24.66 32.29 4.71
CA THR A 64 -23.24 32.68 4.73
C THR A 64 -22.46 31.80 5.70
N ASP A 65 -21.15 31.69 5.52
CA ASP A 65 -20.32 30.81 6.34
C ASP A 65 -20.32 31.20 7.81
N GLU A 66 -20.45 32.50 8.15
CA GLU A 66 -20.53 32.98 9.52
C GLU A 66 -21.88 32.66 10.20
N ALA A 67 -22.91 32.41 9.40
CA ALA A 67 -24.23 32.07 9.90
C ALA A 67 -24.40 30.56 10.14
N ILE A 68 -23.55 29.72 9.54
CA ILE A 68 -23.55 28.27 9.76
C ILE A 68 -22.94 27.97 11.12
N THR A 69 -23.53 27.02 11.85
CA THR A 69 -23.04 26.66 13.18
C THR A 69 -21.74 25.86 13.14
N CYS A 70 -21.60 24.96 12.17
CA CYS A 70 -20.34 24.27 11.89
C CYS A 70 -19.37 25.14 11.10
N ASP A 71 -18.09 24.74 11.08
CA ASP A 71 -17.09 25.44 10.28
C ASP A 71 -17.18 24.91 8.84
N VAL A 72 -17.38 25.81 7.88
CA VAL A 72 -17.57 25.44 6.48
C VAL A 72 -16.23 25.20 5.79
N ALA A 73 -16.08 24.04 5.16
CA ALA A 73 -14.84 23.68 4.48
C ALA A 73 -14.70 24.38 3.11
N HIS A 74 -13.46 24.72 2.76
CA HIS A 74 -13.12 25.40 1.51
C HIS A 74 -11.92 24.73 0.83
N VAL A 75 -12.00 24.56 -0.49
CA VAL A 75 -10.89 24.09 -1.33
C VAL A 75 -10.64 25.11 -2.43
N GLY A 76 -9.43 25.70 -2.45
CA GLY A 76 -9.10 26.75 -3.42
C GLY A 76 -9.98 28.00 -3.32
N GLY A 77 -10.51 28.29 -2.13
CA GLY A 77 -11.45 29.40 -1.89
C GLY A 77 -12.90 29.11 -2.30
N VAL A 78 -13.20 27.89 -2.78
CA VAL A 78 -14.56 27.46 -3.13
C VAL A 78 -15.13 26.64 -1.98
N ARG A 79 -16.37 26.96 -1.58
CA ARG A 79 -17.14 26.24 -0.56
C ARG A 79 -17.30 24.77 -0.96
N VAL A 80 -16.96 23.86 -0.03
CA VAL A 80 -17.18 22.42 -0.23
C VAL A 80 -18.65 22.12 0.07
N PRO A 81 -19.39 21.50 -0.87
CA PRO A 81 -20.78 21.12 -0.65
C PRO A 81 -20.95 20.23 0.59
N ASP A 82 -22.09 20.40 1.27
CA ASP A 82 -22.52 19.60 2.43
C ASP A 82 -21.63 19.72 3.68
N SER A 83 -20.60 20.59 3.64
CA SER A 83 -19.66 20.75 4.76
C SER A 83 -20.23 21.50 5.96
N GLU A 84 -21.43 22.07 5.85
CA GLU A 84 -22.13 22.74 6.95
C GLU A 84 -22.60 21.81 8.09
N GLY A 85 -22.35 20.50 8.01
CA GLY A 85 -22.75 19.53 9.04
C GLY A 85 -24.26 19.28 9.01
N PHE A 86 -24.90 19.02 10.15
CA PHE A 86 -26.36 19.01 10.26
C PHE A 86 -26.81 19.35 11.68
N CYS A 87 -28.02 19.90 11.80
CA CYS A 87 -28.63 20.26 13.07
C CYS A 87 -29.57 19.16 13.59
N CYS A 88 -29.49 18.90 14.89
CA CYS A 88 -30.45 18.09 15.63
C CYS A 88 -31.09 18.96 16.72
N GLY A 89 -32.42 19.04 16.74
CA GLY A 89 -33.14 19.74 17.79
C GLY A 89 -33.97 18.79 18.65
N CYS A 90 -34.32 19.23 19.85
CA CYS A 90 -35.34 18.56 20.65
C CYS A 90 -36.73 18.84 20.06
N GLY A 91 -37.34 17.87 19.38
CA GLY A 91 -38.72 17.98 18.93
C GLY A 91 -39.72 17.97 20.11
N LEU A 92 -40.91 18.55 19.91
CA LEU A 92 -42.00 18.50 20.91
C LEU A 92 -42.38 17.06 21.31
N GLY A 93 -42.16 16.09 20.42
CA GLY A 93 -42.33 14.66 20.70
C GLY A 93 -41.30 14.11 21.70
N GLU A 94 -40.02 14.48 21.60
CA GLU A 94 -38.97 14.05 22.55
C GLU A 94 -39.15 14.64 23.95
N VAL A 95 -39.58 15.90 24.03
CA VAL A 95 -39.87 16.55 25.32
C VAL A 95 -40.95 15.79 26.09
N VAL A 96 -41.88 15.13 25.37
CA VAL A 96 -42.97 14.33 25.95
C VAL A 96 -42.58 12.85 26.13
N SER A 97 -41.78 12.28 25.23
CA SER A 97 -41.42 10.85 25.23
C SER A 97 -40.11 10.52 25.94
N GLY A 98 -39.29 11.52 26.29
CA GLY A 98 -37.97 11.35 26.93
C GLY A 98 -36.98 10.55 26.08
N GLN A 99 -37.14 10.52 24.75
CA GLN A 99 -36.25 9.73 23.90
C GLN A 99 -34.88 10.41 23.76
N PRO A 100 -33.78 9.64 23.78
CA PRO A 100 -32.44 10.19 23.68
C PRO A 100 -32.24 10.84 22.30
N THR A 101 -31.65 12.03 22.31
CA THR A 101 -31.14 12.69 21.10
C THR A 101 -29.74 12.15 20.75
N ARG A 102 -29.30 12.32 19.50
CA ARG A 102 -27.97 11.90 19.04
C ARG A 102 -26.85 12.38 19.97
N SER A 103 -26.96 13.64 20.43
CA SER A 103 -26.01 14.29 21.32
C SER A 103 -26.27 14.05 22.81
N SER A 104 -27.23 13.17 23.18
CA SER A 104 -27.70 12.97 24.57
C SER A 104 -28.07 14.29 25.29
N ALA A 105 -28.44 15.32 24.52
CA ALA A 105 -28.83 16.61 25.07
C ALA A 105 -30.07 16.45 25.96
N ASP A 106 -30.07 17.16 27.10
CA ASP A 106 -31.16 17.16 28.07
C ASP A 106 -32.37 17.89 27.49
N CYS A 107 -33.26 17.17 26.81
CA CYS A 107 -34.51 17.70 26.25
C CYS A 107 -35.59 17.99 27.31
N GLY A 108 -35.19 18.45 28.49
CA GLY A 108 -36.09 18.91 29.53
C GLY A 108 -36.92 20.13 29.11
N LEU A 109 -38.11 20.27 29.68
CA LEU A 109 -39.06 21.37 29.44
C LEU A 109 -38.45 22.78 29.67
N PHE A 110 -37.36 22.86 30.43
CA PHE A 110 -36.66 24.09 30.81
C PHE A 110 -35.22 24.20 30.23
N SER A 111 -34.78 23.22 29.44
CA SER A 111 -33.41 23.12 28.90
C SER A 111 -33.42 22.76 27.42
N MET A 112 -34.26 23.44 26.61
CA MET A 112 -34.28 23.21 25.17
C MET A 112 -32.99 23.73 24.54
N SER A 113 -32.20 22.81 23.99
CA SER A 113 -30.99 23.10 23.23
C SER A 113 -31.01 22.33 21.92
N ASP A 114 -30.46 22.95 20.88
CA ASP A 114 -30.17 22.27 19.63
C ASP A 114 -28.68 21.89 19.60
N SER A 115 -28.32 20.88 18.83
CA SER A 115 -26.92 20.50 18.60
C SER A 115 -26.59 20.50 17.12
N ALA A 116 -25.46 21.12 16.77
CA ALA A 116 -24.86 20.97 15.45
C ALA A 116 -23.84 19.83 15.48
N HIS A 117 -23.86 19.00 14.45
CA HIS A 117 -22.99 17.86 14.27
C HIS A 117 -22.09 18.14 13.06
N CYS A 118 -20.79 18.31 13.32
CA CYS A 118 -19.82 18.82 12.38
C CYS A 118 -18.77 17.74 12.07
N LEU A 119 -18.54 17.45 10.79
CA LEU A 119 -17.48 16.53 10.39
C LEU A 119 -16.13 17.24 10.43
N ASN A 120 -15.19 16.68 11.19
CA ASN A 120 -13.81 17.10 11.25
C ASN A 120 -12.91 16.02 10.69
N PHE A 121 -11.76 16.42 10.15
CA PHE A 121 -10.74 15.50 9.66
C PHE A 121 -9.50 15.59 10.55
N ASP A 122 -8.90 14.43 10.82
CA ASP A 122 -7.60 14.33 11.49
C ASP A 122 -6.52 15.09 10.70
N GLY A 123 -5.47 15.51 11.39
CA GLY A 123 -4.26 16.04 10.77
C GLY A 123 -3.54 15.00 9.92
N LEU A 124 -3.63 13.70 10.23
CA LEU A 124 -2.96 12.64 9.46
C LEU A 124 -3.75 12.24 8.19
N TRP A 125 -3.05 12.21 7.05
CA TRP A 125 -3.58 11.83 5.75
C TRP A 125 -2.71 10.77 5.07
N TYR A 126 -3.37 9.83 4.40
CA TYR A 126 -2.77 8.76 3.63
C TYR A 126 -3.04 8.94 2.14
N SER A 127 -2.06 8.61 1.31
CA SER A 127 -2.27 8.47 -0.14
C SER A 127 -2.63 7.03 -0.48
N VAL A 128 -3.63 6.87 -1.33
CA VAL A 128 -4.15 5.58 -1.79
C VAL A 128 -3.57 5.26 -3.16
N TYR A 129 -3.06 4.04 -3.31
CA TYR A 129 -2.49 3.53 -4.55
C TYR A 129 -3.13 2.20 -4.96
N GLU A 130 -3.42 2.05 -6.24
CA GLU A 130 -3.75 0.75 -6.82
C GLU A 130 -2.53 -0.13 -6.92
N VAL A 131 -2.69 -1.38 -6.51
CA VAL A 131 -1.72 -2.44 -6.75
C VAL A 131 -2.19 -3.28 -7.94
N ASP A 132 -1.30 -3.45 -8.91
CA ASP A 132 -1.53 -4.21 -10.13
C ASP A 132 -1.27 -5.72 -9.92
N ARG A 133 -1.56 -6.51 -10.97
CA ARG A 133 -1.23 -7.94 -10.98
C ARG A 133 0.26 -8.18 -10.70
N PRO A 134 0.60 -9.21 -9.90
CA PRO A 134 1.99 -9.58 -9.69
C PRO A 134 2.60 -10.03 -11.01
N GLN A 135 3.84 -9.63 -11.21
CA GLN A 135 4.74 -10.00 -12.29
C GLN A 135 6.03 -10.49 -11.65
N ILE A 136 6.71 -11.42 -12.32
CA ILE A 136 7.98 -11.96 -11.85
C ILE A 136 9.08 -11.22 -12.57
N PHE A 137 10.10 -10.80 -11.83
CA PHE A 137 11.25 -10.08 -12.37
C PHE A 137 12.52 -10.68 -11.80
N TYR A 138 13.51 -10.82 -12.66
CA TYR A 138 14.88 -11.13 -12.29
C TYR A 138 15.78 -10.77 -13.47
N ASP A 139 17.04 -10.52 -13.16
CA ASP A 139 18.10 -10.45 -14.16
C ASP A 139 18.95 -11.71 -14.06
N ILE A 140 19.38 -12.24 -15.21
CA ILE A 140 20.36 -13.31 -15.31
C ILE A 140 21.63 -12.69 -15.87
N THR A 141 22.67 -12.66 -15.05
CA THR A 141 24.02 -12.39 -15.56
C THR A 141 24.65 -13.72 -15.97
N ILE A 142 25.35 -13.79 -17.09
CA ILE A 142 26.06 -15.00 -17.50
C ILE A 142 27.53 -14.62 -17.59
N SER A 143 28.34 -15.12 -16.67
CA SER A 143 29.78 -14.85 -16.67
C SER A 143 30.51 -15.84 -17.57
N ILE A 144 31.34 -15.30 -18.47
CA ILE A 144 32.05 -16.05 -19.51
C ILE A 144 33.53 -15.81 -19.34
N LEU A 145 34.31 -16.89 -19.29
CA LEU A 145 35.77 -16.85 -19.37
C LEU A 145 36.21 -17.29 -20.77
N LEU A 146 36.79 -16.35 -21.52
CA LEU A 146 37.30 -16.57 -22.88
C LEU A 146 38.83 -16.63 -22.87
N PRO A 147 39.46 -17.68 -23.42
CA PRO A 147 40.92 -17.75 -23.53
C PRO A 147 41.42 -16.66 -24.50
N THR A 148 42.45 -15.90 -24.11
CA THR A 148 43.03 -14.80 -24.90
C THR A 148 44.36 -15.14 -25.55
N GLU A 149 45.15 -16.02 -24.94
CA GLU A 149 46.42 -16.49 -25.50
C GLU A 149 46.67 -17.97 -25.15
N TYR A 150 47.03 -18.75 -26.17
CA TYR A 150 47.51 -20.12 -26.02
C TYR A 150 49.04 -20.13 -26.00
N LYS A 151 49.64 -20.46 -24.85
CA LYS A 151 51.09 -20.64 -24.73
C LYS A 151 51.41 -22.12 -24.70
N LEU A 152 52.16 -22.60 -25.69
CA LEU A 152 52.61 -24.00 -25.74
C LEU A 152 53.49 -24.29 -24.51
N GLY A 153 52.97 -25.07 -23.55
CA GLY A 153 53.65 -25.39 -22.29
C GLY A 153 53.52 -24.34 -21.17
N GLY A 154 52.62 -23.35 -21.32
CA GLY A 154 52.35 -22.32 -20.31
C GLY A 154 50.89 -22.28 -19.84
N ASN A 155 50.59 -21.44 -18.85
CA ASN A 155 49.21 -21.22 -18.39
C ASN A 155 48.40 -20.43 -19.43
N VAL A 156 47.16 -20.87 -19.67
CA VAL A 156 46.19 -20.13 -20.50
C VAL A 156 45.74 -18.88 -19.76
N THR A 157 45.66 -17.77 -20.49
CA THR A 157 45.16 -16.50 -19.96
C THR A 157 43.71 -16.32 -20.37
N TYR A 158 42.86 -15.88 -19.46
CA TYR A 158 41.42 -15.72 -19.69
C TYR A 158 41.02 -14.25 -19.61
N ARG A 159 40.02 -13.85 -20.42
CA ARG A 159 39.31 -12.58 -20.32
C ARG A 159 37.88 -12.85 -19.87
N GLU A 160 37.43 -12.08 -18.90
CA GLU A 160 36.04 -12.10 -18.47
C GLU A 160 35.15 -11.32 -19.45
N SER A 161 33.96 -11.86 -19.67
CA SER A 161 32.85 -11.21 -20.36
C SER A 161 31.56 -11.56 -19.64
N SER A 162 30.51 -10.77 -19.84
CA SER A 162 29.21 -11.04 -19.24
C SER A 162 28.07 -10.75 -20.21
N LEU A 163 27.07 -11.63 -20.21
CA LEU A 163 25.80 -11.38 -20.87
C LEU A 163 24.72 -11.10 -19.83
N PHE A 164 23.79 -10.22 -20.17
CA PHE A 164 22.67 -9.87 -19.31
C PHE A 164 21.38 -10.27 -20.03
N LEU A 165 20.53 -11.03 -19.35
CA LEU A 165 19.21 -11.43 -19.82
C LEU A 165 18.17 -11.03 -18.78
N SER A 166 16.99 -10.67 -19.25
CA SER A 166 15.80 -10.43 -18.42
C SER A 166 14.54 -10.69 -19.25
N HIS A 167 13.35 -10.65 -18.65
CA HIS A 167 12.11 -10.75 -19.44
C HIS A 167 11.94 -9.62 -20.46
N HIS A 168 12.60 -8.47 -20.26
CA HIS A 168 12.60 -7.35 -21.21
C HIS A 168 13.71 -7.47 -22.27
N GLN A 169 14.79 -8.18 -21.94
CA GLN A 169 15.89 -8.47 -22.85
C GLN A 169 16.19 -9.98 -22.84
N PRO A 170 15.34 -10.80 -23.51
CA PRO A 170 15.44 -12.26 -23.40
C PRO A 170 16.55 -12.85 -24.26
N VAL A 171 17.30 -12.05 -25.01
CA VAL A 171 18.37 -12.53 -25.89
C VAL A 171 19.61 -11.67 -25.71
N ALA A 172 20.76 -12.32 -25.55
CA ALA A 172 22.06 -11.67 -25.50
C ALA A 172 23.08 -12.47 -26.31
N THR A 173 24.03 -11.78 -26.94
CA THR A 173 25.07 -12.39 -27.75
C THR A 173 26.43 -11.84 -27.34
N ALA A 174 27.40 -12.73 -27.14
CA ALA A 174 28.77 -12.36 -26.80
C ALA A 174 29.48 -11.68 -27.98
N GLU A 175 30.47 -10.86 -27.65
CA GLU A 175 31.33 -10.21 -28.64
C GLU A 175 31.93 -11.26 -29.59
N GLY A 176 31.87 -11.02 -30.90
CA GLY A 176 32.32 -11.97 -31.93
C GLY A 176 31.32 -13.08 -32.27
N GLY A 177 30.14 -13.14 -31.63
CA GLY A 177 29.06 -14.06 -31.99
C GLY A 177 29.26 -15.51 -31.53
N ALA A 178 30.31 -15.80 -30.75
CA ALA A 178 30.65 -17.15 -30.32
C ALA A 178 29.64 -17.78 -29.36
N LEU A 179 28.86 -16.97 -28.63
CA LEU A 179 27.83 -17.42 -27.71
C LEU A 179 26.57 -16.58 -27.87
N ARG A 180 25.42 -17.23 -28.03
CA ARG A 180 24.09 -16.61 -27.98
C ARG A 180 23.30 -17.29 -26.87
N ALA A 181 22.80 -16.50 -25.93
CA ALA A 181 21.94 -16.96 -24.86
C ALA A 181 20.52 -16.42 -25.05
N GLU A 182 19.53 -17.25 -24.78
CA GLU A 182 18.11 -16.94 -24.92
C GLU A 182 17.34 -17.43 -23.69
N LEU A 183 16.60 -16.52 -23.06
CA LEU A 183 15.66 -16.81 -21.99
C LEU A 183 14.36 -17.33 -22.61
N VAL A 184 14.15 -18.63 -22.53
CA VAL A 184 12.98 -19.31 -23.12
C VAL A 184 11.73 -19.14 -22.27
N GLY A 185 11.88 -19.05 -20.94
CA GLY A 185 10.79 -18.84 -20.00
C GLY A 185 11.07 -19.45 -18.63
N ASP A 186 10.08 -19.34 -17.75
CA ASP A 186 10.13 -19.79 -16.37
C ASP A 186 9.49 -21.18 -16.18
N LEU A 187 10.05 -21.96 -15.26
CA LEU A 187 9.35 -23.10 -14.69
C LEU A 187 8.26 -22.60 -13.75
N ALA A 188 7.13 -23.31 -13.69
CA ALA A 188 6.05 -22.97 -12.79
C ALA A 188 6.54 -22.96 -11.33
N ALA A 189 6.32 -21.84 -10.64
CA ALA A 189 6.66 -21.72 -9.23
C ALA A 189 5.83 -22.70 -8.39
N ALA A 190 6.45 -23.32 -7.39
CA ALA A 190 5.77 -24.22 -6.46
C ALA A 190 4.77 -23.47 -5.56
N VAL A 191 5.03 -22.19 -5.31
CA VAL A 191 4.16 -21.28 -4.55
C VAL A 191 3.75 -20.14 -5.47
N ALA A 192 2.46 -19.88 -5.58
CA ALA A 192 1.95 -18.76 -6.35
C ALA A 192 2.30 -17.44 -5.64
N PRO A 193 2.66 -16.37 -6.38
CA PRO A 193 2.88 -15.05 -5.80
C PRO A 193 1.61 -14.54 -5.11
N HIS A 194 1.79 -13.74 -4.06
CA HIS A 194 0.69 -13.04 -3.42
C HIS A 194 -0.05 -12.15 -4.43
N ARG A 195 -1.37 -12.13 -4.32
CA ARG A 195 -2.29 -11.37 -5.16
C ARG A 195 -2.88 -10.23 -4.35
N PHE A 196 -2.65 -9.00 -4.80
CA PHE A 196 -3.06 -7.78 -4.13
C PHE A 196 -3.96 -6.89 -5.00
N GLU A 197 -4.42 -7.40 -6.15
CA GLU A 197 -5.22 -6.67 -7.12
C GLU A 197 -6.58 -6.24 -6.55
N SER A 198 -7.12 -6.96 -5.58
CA SER A 198 -8.34 -6.59 -4.86
C SER A 198 -8.10 -5.62 -3.71
N LYS A 199 -6.87 -5.16 -3.50
CA LYS A 199 -6.48 -4.28 -2.41
C LYS A 199 -6.02 -2.91 -2.92
N TYR A 200 -6.06 -1.94 -2.02
CA TYR A 200 -5.33 -0.68 -2.14
C TYR A 200 -4.14 -0.70 -1.17
N LEU A 201 -3.02 -0.13 -1.62
CA LEU A 201 -1.92 0.26 -0.76
C LEU A 201 -2.20 1.67 -0.24
N VAL A 202 -2.19 1.87 1.08
CA VAL A 202 -2.34 3.19 1.70
C VAL A 202 -1.07 3.55 2.44
N VAL A 203 -0.50 4.72 2.12
CA VAL A 203 0.79 5.18 2.64
C VAL A 203 0.60 6.52 3.36
N PRO A 204 1.02 6.65 4.64
CA PRO A 204 0.92 7.92 5.35
C PRO A 204 1.84 8.95 4.70
N GLN A 205 1.31 10.13 4.40
CA GLN A 205 2.03 11.15 3.62
C GLN A 205 2.13 12.50 4.31
N ARG A 206 1.09 12.93 5.04
CA ARG A 206 1.03 14.28 5.61
C ARG A 206 0.39 14.30 7.01
N PRO A 207 0.84 15.20 7.90
CA PRO A 207 1.98 16.11 7.73
C PRO A 207 3.32 15.36 7.86
N THR A 208 4.39 15.92 7.28
CA THR A 208 5.73 15.31 7.27
C THR A 208 6.36 15.11 8.66
N GLY A 209 5.88 15.83 9.68
CA GLY A 209 6.33 15.68 11.07
C GLY A 209 5.51 14.70 11.92
N HIS A 210 4.50 14.03 11.34
CA HIS A 210 3.69 13.07 12.08
C HIS A 210 4.50 11.79 12.36
N ALA A 211 4.33 11.17 13.53
CA ALA A 211 5.09 9.98 13.93
C ALA A 211 4.94 8.79 12.98
N ARG A 212 3.81 8.70 12.25
CA ARG A 212 3.55 7.67 11.24
C ARG A 212 4.10 7.99 9.85
N VAL A 213 4.58 9.20 9.60
CA VAL A 213 5.10 9.60 8.28
C VAL A 213 6.62 9.49 8.31
N ASN A 214 7.14 8.48 7.61
CA ASN A 214 8.58 8.27 7.46
C ASN A 214 8.95 8.24 5.97
N PRO A 215 9.40 9.37 5.38
CA PRO A 215 9.75 9.43 3.95
C PRO A 215 10.88 8.48 3.54
N SER A 216 11.76 8.10 4.48
CA SER A 216 12.85 7.14 4.22
C SER A 216 12.42 5.68 4.33
N ALA A 217 11.31 5.40 5.02
CA ALA A 217 10.74 4.06 5.17
C ALA A 217 9.21 4.12 4.98
N PRO A 218 8.73 4.46 3.76
CA PRO A 218 7.32 4.73 3.52
C PRO A 218 6.40 3.53 3.79
N LEU A 219 6.93 2.30 3.76
CA LEU A 219 6.16 1.10 4.04
C LEU A 219 6.02 0.79 5.54
N GLU A 220 6.80 1.43 6.41
CA GLU A 220 6.81 1.18 7.86
C GLU A 220 5.40 1.26 8.46
N ASN A 221 4.65 2.29 8.06
CA ASN A 221 3.29 2.53 8.53
C ASN A 221 2.21 2.35 7.45
N ALA A 222 2.57 1.74 6.32
CA ALA A 222 1.64 1.51 5.22
C ALA A 222 0.75 0.28 5.47
N MET A 223 -0.42 0.26 4.85
CA MET A 223 -1.36 -0.87 4.94
C MET A 223 -1.85 -1.32 3.55
N LEU A 224 -2.23 -2.59 3.44
CA LEU A 224 -2.90 -3.22 2.31
C LEU A 224 -4.31 -3.60 2.70
N LEU A 225 -5.29 -2.83 2.23
CA LEU A 225 -6.69 -2.94 2.62
C LEU A 225 -7.55 -3.35 1.42
N ASP A 226 -8.58 -4.17 1.65
CA ASP A 226 -9.47 -4.61 0.57
C ASP A 226 -10.23 -3.41 -0.02
N ARG A 227 -10.35 -3.35 -1.35
CA ARG A 227 -11.02 -2.26 -2.06
C ARG A 227 -12.49 -2.10 -1.63
N SER A 228 -13.13 -3.17 -1.15
CA SER A 228 -14.50 -3.11 -0.63
C SER A 228 -14.65 -2.28 0.64
N LEU A 229 -13.56 -1.97 1.36
CA LEU A 229 -13.56 -1.10 2.54
C LEU A 229 -13.63 0.39 2.19
N PHE A 230 -13.48 0.75 0.92
CA PHE A 230 -13.38 2.13 0.47
C PHE A 230 -14.64 2.58 -0.26
N ASP A 231 -15.00 3.85 -0.06
CA ASP A 231 -15.82 4.61 -1.00
C ASP A 231 -15.15 5.95 -1.24
N LEU A 232 -14.41 6.00 -2.34
CA LEU A 232 -13.63 7.17 -2.73
C LEU A 232 -14.49 8.34 -3.20
N SER A 233 -15.80 8.15 -3.42
CA SER A 233 -16.73 9.24 -3.71
C SER A 233 -17.17 10.01 -2.46
N GLY A 234 -16.92 9.45 -1.26
CA GLY A 234 -17.27 10.04 0.03
C GLY A 234 -18.77 10.08 0.32
N ARG A 235 -19.56 9.19 -0.29
CA ARG A 235 -21.02 9.15 -0.20
C ARG A 235 -21.57 7.99 0.63
N THR A 236 -20.69 7.09 1.07
CA THR A 236 -21.05 5.92 1.86
C THR A 236 -20.50 6.04 3.26
N CYS A 237 -21.37 5.86 4.25
CA CYS A 237 -21.00 5.76 5.65
C CYS A 237 -20.13 4.53 5.94
N ASP A 238 -19.32 4.60 6.98
CA ASP A 238 -18.52 3.50 7.51
C ASP A 238 -17.60 2.86 6.46
N ARG A 239 -17.08 3.72 5.57
CA ARG A 239 -16.08 3.39 4.54
C ARG A 239 -14.91 4.34 4.64
N ILE A 240 -13.74 3.85 4.27
CA ILE A 240 -12.56 4.68 4.11
C ILE A 240 -12.81 5.64 2.93
N GLY A 241 -12.67 6.93 3.19
CA GLY A 241 -13.01 7.99 2.24
C GLY A 241 -14.37 8.66 2.49
N VAL A 242 -15.10 8.27 3.54
CA VAL A 242 -16.31 8.97 4.00
C VAL A 242 -16.08 10.48 4.07
N SER A 243 -17.05 11.25 3.58
CA SER A 243 -16.96 12.71 3.49
C SER A 243 -18.28 13.37 3.84
N PHE A 244 -18.35 14.69 3.67
CA PHE A 244 -19.47 15.53 4.07
C PHE A 244 -20.85 15.03 3.58
N PRO A 245 -21.04 14.60 2.31
CA PRO A 245 -22.35 14.16 1.85
C PRO A 245 -22.86 12.90 2.58
N ALA A 246 -21.98 11.91 2.81
CA ALA A 246 -22.34 10.71 3.55
C ALA A 246 -22.75 11.03 4.99
N PHE A 247 -21.96 11.88 5.66
CA PHE A 247 -22.18 12.25 7.06
C PHE A 247 -23.46 13.08 7.24
N ARG A 248 -23.69 14.06 6.35
CA ARG A 248 -24.88 14.93 6.40
C ARG A 248 -26.17 14.18 6.10
N TYR A 249 -26.15 13.29 5.10
CA TYR A 249 -27.35 12.58 4.64
C TYR A 249 -27.44 11.12 5.10
N GLN A 250 -26.84 10.81 6.26
CA GLN A 250 -26.94 9.47 6.86
C GLN A 250 -28.40 9.05 7.07
N ALA A 251 -28.74 7.80 6.70
CA ALA A 251 -30.10 7.29 6.77
C ALA A 251 -30.61 7.25 8.22
N ALA A 252 -31.66 8.01 8.52
CA ALA A 252 -32.16 8.23 9.88
C ALA A 252 -33.44 7.43 10.15
N GLU A 253 -33.37 6.09 10.21
CA GLU A 253 -34.50 5.31 10.73
C GLU A 253 -34.60 5.37 12.26
N VAL A 254 -33.49 5.59 12.98
CA VAL A 254 -33.46 5.42 14.45
C VAL A 254 -32.61 6.45 15.21
N ARG A 255 -32.30 7.63 14.64
CA ARG A 255 -31.40 8.64 15.26
C ARG A 255 -30.10 8.04 15.79
N PRO A 256 -29.18 7.69 14.87
CA PRO A 256 -27.98 6.95 15.22
C PRO A 256 -27.08 7.76 16.18
N PRO A 257 -26.35 7.11 17.12
CA PRO A 257 -25.55 7.77 18.15
C PRO A 257 -24.42 8.64 17.55
N CYS A 258 -23.87 9.56 18.35
CA CYS A 258 -22.64 10.27 17.97
C CYS A 258 -21.54 9.31 17.53
N GLY A 259 -20.80 9.69 16.50
CA GLY A 259 -19.76 8.89 15.85
C GLY A 259 -20.28 7.97 14.74
N SER A 260 -21.60 7.78 14.62
CA SER A 260 -22.15 6.96 13.52
C SER A 260 -21.79 7.54 12.17
N CYS A 261 -21.64 6.67 11.17
CA CYS A 261 -21.16 6.95 9.81
C CYS A 261 -19.62 7.05 9.70
N LEU A 262 -18.89 7.10 10.82
CA LEU A 262 -17.45 7.35 10.87
C LEU A 262 -16.64 6.16 11.39
N HIS A 263 -17.17 4.94 11.28
CA HIS A 263 -16.47 3.72 11.67
C HIS A 263 -15.67 3.11 10.51
N SER A 264 -14.82 2.12 10.80
CA SER A 264 -14.03 1.40 9.78
C SER A 264 -13.10 2.33 8.99
N GLN A 265 -12.41 3.21 9.71
CA GLN A 265 -11.44 4.16 9.18
C GLN A 265 -10.02 3.63 9.30
N LEU A 266 -9.03 4.32 8.71
CA LEU A 266 -7.64 3.84 8.69
C LEU A 266 -7.05 3.65 10.09
N GLU A 267 -7.39 4.53 11.03
CA GLU A 267 -6.98 4.40 12.43
C GLU A 267 -7.52 3.13 13.09
N ASP A 268 -8.74 2.71 12.77
CA ASP A 268 -9.35 1.50 13.33
C ASP A 268 -8.53 0.27 12.93
N PHE A 269 -8.20 0.14 11.65
CA PHE A 269 -7.39 -0.98 11.13
C PHE A 269 -5.95 -0.92 11.62
N HIS A 270 -5.37 0.29 11.71
CA HIS A 270 -4.03 0.47 12.26
C HIS A 270 -3.98 0.05 13.72
N SER A 271 -4.94 0.48 14.54
CA SER A 271 -5.02 0.14 15.96
C SER A 271 -5.22 -1.35 16.18
N GLU A 272 -6.05 -2.00 15.36
CA GLU A 272 -6.21 -3.46 15.39
C GLU A 272 -4.86 -4.17 15.20
N ASP A 273 -4.04 -3.72 14.26
CA ASP A 273 -2.71 -4.30 14.03
C ASP A 273 -1.71 -3.99 15.15
N GLU A 274 -1.79 -2.82 15.78
CA GLU A 274 -0.98 -2.52 16.98
C GLU A 274 -1.33 -3.47 18.14
N ASP A 275 -2.61 -3.71 18.39
CA ASP A 275 -3.07 -4.65 19.43
C ASP A 275 -2.62 -6.09 19.14
N ARG A 276 -2.64 -6.49 17.87
CA ARG A 276 -2.13 -7.79 17.40
C ARG A 276 -0.63 -7.91 17.63
N LEU A 277 0.15 -6.89 17.25
CA LEU A 277 1.59 -6.85 17.49
C LEU A 277 1.92 -6.92 18.99
N ALA A 278 1.23 -6.13 19.82
CA ALA A 278 1.38 -6.16 21.27
C ALA A 278 1.08 -7.54 21.87
N SER A 279 0.21 -8.31 21.22
CA SER A 279 -0.16 -9.68 21.59
C SER A 279 0.70 -10.76 20.93
N GLY A 280 1.77 -10.39 20.19
CA GLY A 280 2.63 -11.33 19.47
C GLY A 280 1.95 -12.05 18.30
N GLN A 281 0.85 -11.49 17.78
CA GLN A 281 0.13 -12.00 16.63
C GLN A 281 0.62 -11.33 15.33
N PRO A 282 0.56 -12.03 14.18
CA PRO A 282 0.89 -11.43 12.90
C PRO A 282 -0.13 -10.33 12.54
N THR A 283 0.31 -9.26 11.91
CA THR A 283 -0.57 -8.19 11.42
C THR A 283 -1.45 -8.67 10.27
N SER A 284 -2.63 -8.06 10.15
CA SER A 284 -3.64 -8.36 9.12
C SER A 284 -3.56 -7.36 7.96
N TYR A 285 -3.19 -6.11 8.23
CA TYR A 285 -3.28 -5.00 7.27
C TYR A 285 -1.94 -4.35 6.96
N ARG A 286 -1.00 -4.28 7.92
CA ARG A 286 0.35 -3.74 7.68
C ARG A 286 0.99 -4.41 6.48
N VAL A 287 1.55 -3.59 5.60
CA VAL A 287 2.30 -4.04 4.41
C VAL A 287 3.42 -5.00 4.81
N LEU A 288 4.14 -4.69 5.89
CA LEU A 288 5.23 -5.51 6.42
C LEU A 288 4.76 -6.81 7.10
N GLY A 289 3.46 -7.05 7.25
CA GLY A 289 2.93 -8.35 7.67
C GLY A 289 2.96 -9.41 6.57
N TYR A 290 3.15 -8.99 5.32
CA TYR A 290 3.19 -9.87 4.16
C TYR A 290 4.63 -10.26 3.82
N CYS A 291 4.79 -11.36 3.08
CA CYS A 291 6.10 -11.83 2.60
C CYS A 291 7.13 -12.04 3.73
N ASP A 292 6.69 -12.56 4.89
CA ASP A 292 7.54 -12.77 6.06
C ASP A 292 8.33 -11.52 6.50
N GLY A 293 7.77 -10.31 6.28
CA GLY A 293 8.42 -9.05 6.62
C GLY A 293 9.42 -8.54 5.58
N SER A 294 9.55 -9.21 4.44
CA SER A 294 10.49 -8.84 3.37
C SER A 294 9.87 -8.02 2.24
N MET A 295 8.67 -7.46 2.46
CA MET A 295 8.05 -6.57 1.47
C MET A 295 8.81 -5.24 1.39
N GLU A 296 9.13 -4.81 0.17
CA GLU A 296 9.94 -3.60 -0.05
C GLU A 296 9.48 -2.78 -1.26
N LEU A 297 10.02 -1.56 -1.37
CA LEU A 297 9.94 -0.77 -2.59
C LEU A 297 11.15 -1.05 -3.46
N ALA A 298 10.95 -1.78 -4.55
CA ALA A 298 11.98 -2.01 -5.55
C ALA A 298 12.02 -0.85 -6.55
N HIS A 299 13.21 -0.57 -7.05
CA HIS A 299 13.46 0.48 -8.05
C HIS A 299 14.06 -0.14 -9.30
N GLN A 300 13.44 0.10 -10.45
CA GLN A 300 14.01 -0.25 -11.75
C GLN A 300 14.29 1.03 -12.54
N SER A 301 15.57 1.26 -12.83
CA SER A 301 15.98 2.39 -13.66
C SER A 301 15.92 1.99 -15.13
N GLY A 302 14.98 2.58 -15.88
CA GLY A 302 14.86 2.44 -17.33
C GLY A 302 15.23 3.72 -18.07
N THR A 303 15.27 3.64 -19.41
CA THR A 303 15.50 4.81 -20.30
C THR A 303 14.41 5.88 -20.18
N SER A 304 13.23 5.53 -19.65
CA SER A 304 12.10 6.43 -19.42
C SER A 304 11.99 6.96 -17.97
N GLY A 305 13.02 6.73 -17.13
CA GLY A 305 13.04 7.11 -15.72
C GLY A 305 13.01 5.92 -14.75
N THR A 306 13.03 6.21 -13.46
CA THR A 306 12.98 5.21 -12.39
C THR A 306 11.53 4.81 -12.10
N GLN A 307 11.20 3.54 -12.27
CA GLN A 307 9.92 2.97 -11.85
C GLN A 307 10.06 2.39 -10.45
N VAL A 308 9.08 2.66 -9.59
CA VAL A 308 9.00 2.13 -8.21
C VAL A 308 7.94 1.05 -8.16
N PHE A 309 8.20 -0.07 -7.50
CA PHE A 309 7.28 -1.20 -7.40
C PHE A 309 7.20 -1.71 -5.97
N LEU A 310 6.05 -2.26 -5.59
CA LEU A 310 5.95 -3.08 -4.38
C LEU A 310 6.44 -4.49 -4.71
N ALA A 311 7.48 -4.95 -4.01
CA ALA A 311 8.17 -6.20 -4.29
C ALA A 311 8.10 -7.17 -3.10
N CYS A 312 8.09 -8.45 -3.43
CA CYS A 312 8.05 -9.58 -2.52
C CYS A 312 9.03 -10.66 -3.04
N PRO A 313 10.05 -11.03 -2.26
CA PRO A 313 10.95 -12.12 -2.61
C PRO A 313 10.18 -13.43 -2.81
N LEU A 314 10.43 -14.11 -3.93
CA LEU A 314 9.84 -15.44 -4.17
C LEU A 314 10.72 -16.50 -3.51
N ALA A 315 10.43 -16.82 -2.24
CA ALA A 315 11.04 -17.95 -1.56
C ALA A 315 10.50 -19.27 -2.14
N GLN A 316 11.11 -19.79 -3.21
CA GLN A 316 10.72 -21.07 -3.80
C GLN A 316 11.13 -22.29 -2.95
N ARG A 317 11.91 -22.09 -1.87
CA ARG A 317 12.30 -23.12 -0.88
C ARG A 317 12.51 -22.48 0.49
N PRO A 318 12.22 -23.18 1.61
CA PRO A 318 12.67 -22.73 2.91
C PRO A 318 14.19 -22.55 2.86
N GLY A 319 14.66 -21.36 3.23
CA GLY A 319 16.06 -21.13 3.49
C GLY A 319 16.53 -22.20 4.47
N LYS A 320 17.72 -22.76 4.26
CA LYS A 320 18.37 -23.54 5.30
C LYS A 320 18.49 -22.61 6.51
N THR A 321 17.56 -22.71 7.47
CA THR A 321 17.86 -22.34 8.85
C THR A 321 19.15 -23.05 9.17
N ALA A 322 20.20 -22.26 9.43
CA ALA A 322 21.48 -22.78 9.87
C ALA A 322 21.19 -23.73 11.03
N PHE A 323 21.37 -25.03 10.78
CA PHE A 323 21.38 -26.02 11.83
C PHE A 323 22.62 -25.68 12.66
N GLN A 324 22.44 -24.91 13.73
CA GLN A 324 23.48 -24.76 14.74
C GLN A 324 23.70 -26.17 15.29
N PRO A 325 24.91 -26.74 15.17
CA PRO A 325 25.23 -27.93 15.95
C PRO A 325 25.18 -27.50 17.41
N THR A 326 24.21 -28.03 18.15
CA THR A 326 24.26 -28.03 19.61
C THR A 326 25.52 -28.77 20.07
N PRO A 327 26.14 -28.33 21.18
CA PRO A 327 27.45 -28.80 21.64
C PRO A 327 27.52 -30.30 21.92
#